data_AF-A0A811GCJ3-F1
#
_entry.id   AF-A0A811GCJ3-F1
#
_cell.length_a   1.000
_cell.length_b   1.000
_cell.length_c   1.000
_cell.angle_alpha   90.00
_cell.angle_beta   90.00
_cell.angle_gamma   90.00
#
_symmetry.space_group_name_H-M   'P 1'
#
loop_
_entity.id
_entity.type
_entity.pdbx_description
1 polymer ?
#
loop_
_entity_poly.entity_id
_entity_poly.type
_entity_poly.pdbx_seq_one_letter_code
_entity_poly.pdbx_strand_id
1 'polypeptide(L)'
;MSELKESHLKLWNPNAAGCWALLVTPICSSYLLYKNAQNLNNQDDMTKAKNWMVAGLAVWLLSVCCAIYYPENTGMINGFSLWYLILWYFLFVRKQVENLKQQFGESYLRYESFEWFKFLIIGFVVRLILIGLSIVIVSSFGS
;
A
#
# COMPACT_ATOMS: atom_id res chain seq x y z
N MET A 1 -19.66 -6.89 29.11
CA MET A 1 -20.31 -7.41 27.87
C MET A 1 -19.46 -7.01 26.65
N SER A 2 -18.19 -7.43 26.60
CA SER A 2 -17.24 -7.05 25.54
C SER A 2 -16.52 -8.26 24.91
N GLU A 3 -16.80 -9.48 25.36
CA GLU A 3 -16.10 -10.70 24.89
C GLU A 3 -16.71 -11.32 23.63
N LEU A 4 -17.90 -10.90 23.19
CA LEU A 4 -18.63 -11.55 22.09
C LEU A 4 -18.35 -10.97 20.68
N LYS A 5 -17.51 -9.93 20.53
CA LYS A 5 -17.20 -9.34 19.22
C LYS A 5 -15.82 -9.74 18.67
N GLU A 6 -14.99 -10.40 19.46
CA GLU A 6 -13.57 -10.62 19.13
C GLU A 6 -13.30 -11.88 18.28
N SER A 7 -14.21 -12.87 18.27
CA SER A 7 -13.95 -14.19 17.65
C SER A 7 -14.11 -14.26 16.12
N HIS A 8 -14.50 -13.18 15.44
CA HIS A 8 -14.79 -13.21 13.99
C HIS A 8 -14.12 -12.11 13.15
N LEU A 9 -13.31 -11.23 13.75
CA LEU A 9 -12.63 -10.16 13.03
C LEU A 9 -11.40 -10.69 12.29
N LYS A 10 -11.58 -11.05 11.02
CA LYS A 10 -10.48 -11.43 10.12
C LYS A 10 -9.71 -10.18 9.69
N LEU A 11 -8.41 -10.16 9.94
CA LEU A 11 -7.52 -9.03 9.63
C LEU A 11 -6.34 -9.48 8.77
N TRP A 12 -5.91 -8.61 7.87
CA TRP A 12 -4.72 -8.83 7.06
C TRP A 12 -3.48 -8.59 7.93
N ASN A 13 -2.45 -9.44 7.79
CA ASN A 13 -1.19 -9.21 8.49
C ASN A 13 -0.50 -7.96 7.90
N PRO A 14 -0.32 -6.86 8.68
CA PRO A 14 0.26 -5.64 8.13
C PRO A 14 1.74 -5.79 7.78
N ASN A 15 2.48 -6.64 8.50
CA ASN A 15 3.87 -6.92 8.16
C ASN A 15 3.97 -7.62 6.79
N ALA A 16 3.09 -8.60 6.55
CA ALA A 16 2.97 -9.22 5.23
C ALA A 16 2.56 -8.20 4.17
N ALA A 17 1.58 -7.32 4.46
CA ALA A 17 1.18 -6.26 3.54
C ALA A 17 2.35 -5.31 3.18
N GLY A 18 3.22 -5.02 4.15
CA GLY A 18 4.47 -4.29 3.95
C GLY A 18 5.42 -5.00 2.98
N CYS A 19 5.69 -6.28 3.18
CA CYS A 19 6.54 -7.06 2.27
C CYS A 19 5.94 -7.15 0.86
N TRP A 20 4.65 -7.42 0.76
CA TRP A 20 3.96 -7.54 -0.52
C TRP A 20 3.85 -6.20 -1.26
N ALA A 21 3.92 -5.06 -0.57
CA ALA A 21 3.93 -3.74 -1.19
C ALA A 21 5.08 -3.55 -2.20
N LEU A 22 6.21 -4.24 -1.98
CA LEU A 22 7.35 -4.22 -2.90
C LEU A 22 7.00 -4.82 -4.26
N LEU A 23 6.20 -5.89 -4.26
CA LEU A 23 5.81 -6.63 -5.46
C LEU A 23 4.61 -6.00 -6.15
N VAL A 24 3.56 -5.62 -5.41
CA VAL A 24 2.39 -4.95 -5.97
C VAL A 24 2.61 -3.44 -5.98
N THR A 25 2.09 -2.70 -5.01
CA THR A 25 2.42 -1.29 -4.77
C THR A 25 2.08 -0.94 -3.31
N PRO A 26 2.69 0.11 -2.72
CA PRO A 26 2.24 0.62 -1.42
C PRO A 26 0.79 1.14 -1.44
N ILE A 27 0.26 1.55 -2.59
CA ILE A 27 -1.15 1.96 -2.74
C ILE A 27 -2.08 0.77 -2.49
N CYS A 28 -1.82 -0.36 -3.16
CA CYS A 28 -2.56 -1.59 -2.96
C CYS A 28 -2.45 -2.05 -1.50
N SER A 29 -1.23 -2.10 -0.96
CA SER A 29 -1.05 -2.51 0.45
C SER A 29 -1.75 -1.57 1.42
N SER A 30 -1.79 -0.25 1.16
CA SER A 30 -2.56 0.71 1.96
C SER A 30 -4.06 0.42 1.95
N TYR A 31 -4.60 -0.09 0.84
CA TYR A 31 -6.00 -0.52 0.78
C TYR A 31 -6.29 -1.70 1.71
N LEU A 32 -5.36 -2.66 1.85
CA LEU A 32 -5.51 -3.73 2.84
C LEU A 32 -5.49 -3.18 4.27
N LEU A 33 -4.59 -2.24 4.54
CA LEU A 33 -4.50 -1.61 5.86
C LEU A 33 -5.74 -0.74 6.17
N TYR A 34 -6.34 -0.12 5.15
CA TYR A 34 -7.64 0.54 5.24
C TYR A 34 -8.75 -0.44 5.61
N LYS A 35 -8.79 -1.61 4.96
CA LYS A 35 -9.77 -2.66 5.28
C LYS A 35 -9.63 -3.17 6.72
N ASN A 36 -8.40 -3.32 7.19
CA ASN A 36 -8.14 -3.62 8.60
C ASN A 36 -8.69 -2.53 9.52
N ALA A 37 -8.38 -1.26 9.23
CA ALA A 37 -8.87 -0.13 10.03
C ALA A 37 -10.40 -0.01 10.01
N GLN A 38 -11.03 -0.31 8.86
CA GLN A 38 -12.48 -0.37 8.71
C GLN A 38 -13.10 -1.48 9.58
N ASN A 39 -12.51 -2.67 9.57
CA ASN A 39 -12.96 -3.79 10.41
C ASN A 39 -12.82 -3.47 11.91
N LEU A 40 -11.79 -2.72 12.28
CA LEU A 40 -11.55 -2.24 13.65
C LEU A 40 -12.33 -0.98 14.02
N ASN A 41 -13.09 -0.41 13.08
CA ASN A 41 -13.81 0.85 13.23
C ASN A 41 -12.91 2.02 13.69
N ASN A 42 -11.64 2.01 13.28
CA ASN A 42 -10.63 3.02 13.63
C ASN A 42 -10.54 4.08 12.53
N GLN A 43 -11.22 5.21 12.74
CA GLN A 43 -11.33 6.30 11.75
C GLN A 43 -10.00 7.00 11.46
N ASP A 44 -9.10 7.11 12.45
CA ASP A 44 -7.80 7.74 12.28
C ASP A 44 -6.93 6.96 11.30
N ASP A 45 -6.86 5.63 11.49
CA ASP A 45 -6.06 4.77 10.63
C ASP A 45 -6.70 4.58 9.25
N MET A 46 -8.04 4.63 9.15
CA MET A 46 -8.75 4.70 7.87
C MET A 46 -8.36 5.96 7.07
N THR A 47 -8.30 7.11 7.74
CA THR A 47 -7.93 8.38 7.10
C THR A 47 -6.47 8.38 6.67
N LYS A 48 -5.56 7.89 7.52
CA LYS A 48 -4.14 7.72 7.15
C LYS A 48 -3.98 6.81 5.95
N ALA A 49 -4.68 5.68 5.90
CA ALA A 49 -4.61 4.76 4.78
C ALA A 49 -5.00 5.44 3.46
N LYS A 50 -6.10 6.22 3.46
CA LYS A 50 -6.54 7.00 2.31
C LYS A 50 -5.49 8.06 1.92
N ASN A 51 -4.93 8.78 2.88
CA ASN A 51 -3.89 9.77 2.63
C ASN A 51 -2.66 9.13 1.98
N TRP A 52 -2.25 7.95 2.43
CA TRP A 52 -1.16 7.19 1.80
C TRP A 52 -1.50 6.70 0.40
N MET A 53 -2.74 6.27 0.14
CA MET A 53 -3.18 5.94 -1.23
C MET A 53 -3.09 7.15 -2.17
N VAL A 54 -3.56 8.32 -1.71
CA VAL A 54 -3.48 9.59 -2.47
C VAL A 54 -2.03 10.01 -2.67
N ALA A 55 -1.20 9.92 -1.63
CA ALA A 55 0.23 10.23 -1.71
C ALA A 55 0.95 9.31 -2.72
N GLY A 56 0.62 8.01 -2.74
CA GLY A 56 1.18 7.09 -3.73
C GLY A 56 0.78 7.43 -5.16
N LEU A 57 -0.48 7.84 -5.39
CA LEU A 57 -0.92 8.31 -6.70
C LEU A 57 -0.19 9.60 -7.11
N ALA A 58 -0.01 10.54 -6.18
CA ALA A 58 0.74 11.77 -6.42
C ALA A 58 2.23 11.49 -6.75
N VAL A 59 2.86 10.54 -6.04
CA VAL A 59 4.25 10.11 -6.32
C VAL A 59 4.35 9.46 -7.70
N TRP A 60 3.38 8.65 -8.09
CA TRP A 60 3.34 8.05 -9.43
C TRP A 60 3.18 9.12 -10.52
N LEU A 61 2.26 10.07 -10.35
CA LEU A 61 2.10 11.20 -11.29
C LEU A 61 3.38 12.04 -11.39
N LEU A 62 4.00 12.37 -10.25
CA LEU A 62 5.25 13.10 -10.21
C LEU A 62 6.37 12.34 -10.93
N SER A 63 6.44 11.01 -10.74
CA SER A 63 7.39 10.14 -11.42
C SER A 63 7.21 10.16 -12.94
N VAL A 64 5.97 10.14 -13.42
CA VAL A 64 5.64 10.27 -14.84
C VAL A 64 6.02 11.64 -15.39
N CYS A 65 5.70 12.73 -14.68
CA CYS A 65 6.09 14.08 -15.08
C CYS A 65 7.62 14.20 -15.17
N CYS A 66 8.36 13.73 -14.16
CA CYS A 66 9.82 13.74 -14.18
C CYS A 66 10.39 12.91 -15.33
N ALA A 67 9.79 11.78 -15.68
CA ALA A 67 10.21 10.97 -16.83
C ALA A 67 10.05 11.70 -18.17
N ILE A 68 9.05 12.57 -18.30
CA ILE A 68 8.83 13.40 -19.49
C ILE A 68 9.87 14.54 -19.57
N TYR A 69 10.02 15.32 -18.49
CA TYR A 69 10.86 16.53 -18.50
C TYR A 69 12.35 16.24 -18.30
N TYR A 70 12.72 15.13 -17.66
CA TYR A 70 14.10 14.77 -17.30
C TYR A 70 14.38 13.28 -17.58
N PRO A 71 14.29 12.82 -18.85
CA PRO A 71 14.37 11.40 -19.20
C PRO A 71 15.71 10.75 -18.81
N GLU A 72 16.81 11.50 -18.80
CA GLU A 72 18.13 10.98 -18.42
C GLU A 72 18.31 10.83 -16.90
N ASN A 73 17.48 11.50 -16.09
CA ASN A 73 17.59 11.51 -14.63
C ASN A 73 16.71 10.44 -13.96
N THR A 74 16.95 9.19 -14.33
CA THR A 74 16.25 8.02 -13.77
C THR A 74 16.46 7.86 -12.26
N GLY A 75 17.58 8.35 -11.72
CA GLY A 75 17.88 8.35 -10.30
C GLY A 75 16.89 9.16 -9.47
N MET A 76 16.49 10.34 -9.96
CA MET A 76 15.51 11.19 -9.27
C MET A 76 14.12 10.54 -9.23
N ILE A 77 13.68 9.94 -10.34
CA ILE A 77 12.39 9.25 -10.48
C ILE A 77 12.30 8.06 -9.53
N ASN A 78 13.32 7.19 -9.54
CA ASN A 78 13.40 6.02 -8.67
C ASN A 78 13.55 6.43 -7.19
N GLY A 79 14.28 7.52 -6.93
CA GLY A 79 14.47 8.07 -5.59
C GLY A 79 13.16 8.44 -4.90
N PHE A 80 12.26 9.15 -5.58
CA PHE A 80 10.96 9.54 -4.99
C PHE A 80 10.11 8.32 -4.61
N SER A 81 10.06 7.32 -5.48
CA SER A 81 9.30 6.09 -5.23
C SER A 81 9.89 5.28 -4.07
N LEU A 82 11.22 5.22 -3.96
CA LEU A 82 11.91 4.56 -2.85
C LEU A 82 11.69 5.29 -1.51
N TRP A 83 11.87 6.61 -1.48
CA TRP A 83 11.62 7.42 -0.28
C TRP A 83 10.18 7.32 0.19
N TYR A 84 9.23 7.37 -0.74
CA TYR A 84 7.82 7.16 -0.44
C TYR A 84 7.58 5.79 0.21
N LEU A 85 8.17 4.72 -0.33
CA LEU A 85 8.02 3.37 0.22
C LEU A 85 8.59 3.26 1.63
N ILE A 86 9.77 3.84 1.88
CA ILE A 86 10.40 3.86 3.21
C ILE A 86 9.51 4.61 4.20
N LEU A 87 9.11 5.85 3.88
CA LEU A 87 8.28 6.68 4.75
C LEU A 87 6.94 6.01 5.04
N TRP A 88 6.30 5.45 4.02
CA TRP A 88 5.05 4.70 4.16
C TRP A 88 5.21 3.51 5.12
N TYR A 89 6.26 2.71 4.96
CA TYR A 89 6.49 1.53 5.79
C TYR A 89 6.70 1.92 7.26
N PHE A 90 7.57 2.88 7.53
CA PHE A 90 7.91 3.27 8.91
C PHE A 90 6.81 4.07 9.60
N LEU A 91 6.12 4.97 8.90
CA LEU A 91 5.13 5.85 9.51
C LEU A 91 3.74 5.22 9.63
N PHE A 92 3.41 4.27 8.75
CA PHE A 92 2.06 3.70 8.68
C PHE A 92 2.04 2.20 8.97
N VAL A 93 2.78 1.39 8.22
CA VAL A 93 2.75 -0.07 8.38
C VAL A 93 3.23 -0.46 9.78
N ARG A 94 4.38 0.04 10.21
CA ARG A 94 4.95 -0.27 11.52
C ARG A 94 4.02 0.15 12.66
N LYS A 95 3.44 1.35 12.59
CA LYS A 95 2.49 1.84 13.59
C LYS A 95 1.26 0.94 13.68
N GLN A 96 0.76 0.44 12.55
CA GLN A 96 -0.37 -0.48 12.56
C GLN A 96 0.00 -1.86 13.12
N VAL A 97 1.21 -2.38 12.86
CA VAL A 97 1.71 -3.61 13.50
C VAL A 97 1.77 -3.46 15.02
N GLU A 98 2.32 -2.34 15.50
CA GLU A 98 2.44 -2.06 16.94
C GLU A 98 1.06 -1.94 17.60
N ASN A 99 0.12 -1.21 16.97
CA ASN A 99 -1.25 -1.07 17.46
C ASN A 99 -1.98 -2.43 17.55
N LEU A 100 -1.88 -3.26 16.51
CA LEU A 100 -2.51 -4.59 16.51
C LEU A 100 -1.90 -5.51 17.56
N LYS A 101 -0.58 -5.47 17.73
CA LYS A 101 0.12 -6.28 18.74
C LYS A 101 -0.28 -5.85 20.16
N GLN A 102 -0.47 -4.56 20.40
CA GLN A 102 -0.95 -4.05 21.69
C GLN A 102 -2.40 -4.43 21.97
N GLN A 103 -3.28 -4.37 20.96
CA GLN A 103 -4.71 -4.64 21.14
C GLN A 103 -5.04 -6.13 21.18
N PHE A 104 -4.43 -6.95 20.32
CA PHE A 104 -4.82 -8.34 20.10
C PHE A 104 -3.69 -9.35 20.36
N GLY A 105 -2.47 -8.89 20.66
CA GLY A 105 -1.31 -9.79 20.81
C GLY A 105 -1.04 -10.57 19.53
N GLU A 106 -0.88 -11.89 19.66
CA GLU A 106 -0.80 -12.80 18.50
C GLU A 106 -2.14 -13.44 18.12
N SER A 107 -3.16 -13.26 18.96
CA SER A 107 -4.47 -13.91 18.88
C SER A 107 -5.47 -13.07 18.09
N TYR A 108 -5.40 -13.17 16.76
CA TYR A 108 -6.46 -12.68 15.86
C TYR A 108 -6.55 -13.56 14.61
N LEU A 109 -7.76 -13.67 14.04
CA LEU A 109 -7.98 -14.43 12.81
C LEU A 109 -7.32 -13.71 11.63
N ARG A 110 -6.48 -14.43 10.88
CA ARG A 110 -5.74 -13.91 9.73
C ARG A 110 -6.38 -14.37 8.43
N TYR A 111 -6.35 -13.52 7.41
CA TYR A 111 -6.68 -13.91 6.04
C TYR A 111 -5.80 -15.06 5.57
N GLU A 112 -6.40 -16.01 4.86
CA GLU A 112 -5.71 -17.21 4.37
C GLU A 112 -4.80 -16.89 3.17
N SER A 113 -3.81 -17.75 2.94
CA SER A 113 -2.85 -17.59 1.83
C SER A 113 -3.52 -17.52 0.45
N PHE A 114 -4.70 -18.13 0.28
CA PHE A 114 -5.44 -18.06 -0.98
C PHE A 114 -6.03 -16.66 -1.27
N GLU A 115 -6.50 -15.97 -0.23
CA GLU A 115 -7.03 -14.61 -0.37
C GLU A 115 -5.89 -13.61 -0.64
N TRP A 116 -4.72 -13.84 -0.04
CA TRP A 116 -3.49 -13.14 -0.39
C TRP A 116 -3.12 -13.31 -1.86
N PHE A 117 -3.18 -14.54 -2.38
CA PHE A 117 -2.82 -14.81 -3.77
C PHE A 117 -3.71 -14.03 -4.76
N LYS A 118 -5.03 -13.99 -4.53
CA LYS A 118 -5.95 -13.17 -5.34
C LYS A 118 -5.56 -11.70 -5.32
N PHE A 119 -5.28 -11.16 -4.13
CA PHE A 119 -4.88 -9.76 -3.98
C PHE A 119 -3.56 -9.46 -4.69
N LEU A 120 -2.57 -10.36 -4.59
CA LEU A 120 -1.29 -10.22 -5.27
C LEU A 120 -1.44 -10.23 -6.78
N ILE A 121 -2.26 -11.12 -7.34
CA ILE A 121 -2.56 -11.12 -8.79
C ILE A 121 -3.16 -9.78 -9.19
N ILE A 122 -4.20 -9.32 -8.48
CA ILE A 122 -4.87 -8.06 -8.81
C ILE A 122 -3.89 -6.89 -8.75
N GLY A 123 -3.14 -6.77 -7.65
CA GLY A 123 -2.17 -5.69 -7.50
C GLY A 123 -1.03 -5.76 -8.53
N PHE A 124 -0.64 -6.96 -8.97
CA PHE A 124 0.40 -7.15 -9.97
C PHE A 124 -0.11 -6.73 -11.36
N VAL A 125 -1.33 -7.13 -11.72
CA VAL A 125 -2.01 -6.67 -12.95
C VAL A 125 -2.15 -5.15 -12.96
N VAL A 126 -2.60 -4.55 -11.86
CA VAL A 126 -2.68 -3.08 -11.72
C VAL A 126 -1.31 -2.44 -11.93
N ARG A 127 -0.25 -3.00 -11.34
CA ARG A 127 1.13 -2.51 -11.52
C ARG A 127 1.55 -2.56 -12.99
N LEU A 128 1.29 -3.65 -13.70
CA LEU A 128 1.60 -3.78 -15.13
C LEU A 128 0.84 -2.75 -15.97
N ILE A 129 -0.44 -2.51 -15.67
CA ILE A 129 -1.24 -1.49 -16.34
C ILE A 129 -0.63 -0.09 -16.12
N LEU A 130 -0.26 0.24 -14.88
CA LEU A 130 0.36 1.54 -14.57
C LEU A 130 1.69 1.71 -15.29
N ILE A 131 2.53 0.66 -15.36
CA ILE A 131 3.79 0.69 -16.11
C ILE A 131 3.51 0.93 -17.60
N GLY A 132 2.59 0.16 -18.20
CA GLY A 132 2.23 0.32 -19.61
C GLY A 132 1.70 1.71 -19.92
N LEU A 133 0.84 2.25 -19.05
CA LEU A 133 0.30 3.60 -19.18
C LEU A 133 1.40 4.66 -19.05
N SER A 134 2.33 4.51 -18.10
CA SER A 134 3.49 5.40 -17.97
C SER A 134 4.35 5.39 -19.24
N ILE A 135 4.61 4.22 -19.83
CA ILE A 135 5.38 4.12 -21.08
C ILE A 135 4.66 4.84 -22.23
N VAL A 136 3.36 4.61 -22.41
CA VAL A 136 2.57 5.26 -23.45
C VAL A 136 2.60 6.78 -23.29
N ILE A 137 2.36 7.28 -22.07
CA ILE A 137 2.38 8.71 -21.78
C ILE A 137 3.77 9.30 -22.06
N VAL A 138 4.83 8.71 -21.50
CA VAL A 138 6.19 9.21 -21.70
C VAL A 138 6.58 9.19 -23.17
N SER A 139 6.22 8.14 -23.93
CA SER A 139 6.49 8.10 -25.38
C SER A 139 5.69 9.10 -26.21
N SER A 140 4.52 9.54 -25.72
CA SER A 140 3.65 10.48 -26.44
C SER A 140 4.02 11.95 -26.17
N PHE A 141 4.61 12.24 -25.02
CA PHE A 141 4.89 13.60 -24.53
C PHE A 141 6.36 13.89 -24.26
N GLY A 142 7.21 12.86 -24.15
CA GLY A 142 8.66 13.00 -24.04
C GLY A 142 9.29 13.03 -25.43
N SER A 143 9.32 14.22 -26.03
CA SER A 143 10.04 14.53 -27.27
C SER A 143 10.93 15.76 -27.09
#